data_AF-A0A136P5M9-F1
#
_entry.id   AF-A0A136P5M9-F1
#
_cell.length_a   1.000
_cell.length_b   1.000
_cell.length_c   1.000
_cell.angle_alpha   90.00
_cell.angle_beta   90.00
_cell.angle_gamma   90.00
#
_symmetry.space_group_name_H-M   'P 1'
#
loop_
_entity.id
_entity.type
_entity.pdbx_description
1 polymer ?
#
loop_
_entity_poly.entity_id
_entity_poly.type
_entity_poly.pdbx_seq_one_letter_code
_entity_poly.pdbx_strand_id
1 'polypeptide(L)' 'TVGYKSYAQYFYFRVPPGQNLMSKQQAWLLRGDIDKPVYFVVKSTAKKEMDQYSDIKFIEQKGGYMLYLREK' A
#
# COMPACT_ATOMS: atom_id res chain seq x y z
N THR A 1 -10.03 2.08 -28.74
CA THR A 1 -11.30 2.03 -27.97
C THR A 1 -11.16 2.97 -26.78
N VAL A 2 -11.95 4.03 -26.76
CA VAL A 2 -12.00 4.94 -25.60
C VAL A 2 -12.97 4.31 -24.58
N GLY A 3 -12.51 4.04 -23.36
CA GLY A 3 -13.37 3.60 -22.24
C GLY A 3 -13.36 2.11 -21.85
N TYR A 4 -12.42 1.28 -22.35
CA TYR A 4 -12.36 -0.12 -21.92
C TYR A 4 -11.69 -0.28 -20.55
N LYS A 5 -12.47 -0.67 -19.53
CA LYS A 5 -11.95 -1.06 -18.21
C LYS A 5 -11.78 -2.58 -18.15
N SER A 6 -10.55 -3.05 -17.96
CA SER A 6 -10.29 -4.48 -17.77
C SER A 6 -10.64 -4.91 -16.34
N TYR A 7 -11.46 -5.96 -16.22
CA TYR A 7 -11.78 -6.62 -14.94
C TYR A 7 -10.82 -7.76 -14.63
N ALA A 8 -9.75 -7.92 -15.43
CA ALA A 8 -8.74 -8.97 -15.29
C ALA A 8 -8.19 -9.07 -13.85
N GLN A 9 -7.88 -7.92 -13.23
CA GLN A 9 -7.44 -7.88 -11.83
C GLN A 9 -8.46 -8.52 -10.86
N TYR A 10 -9.75 -8.26 -11.02
CA TYR A 10 -10.76 -8.86 -10.14
C TYR A 10 -10.95 -10.35 -10.41
N PHE A 11 -10.90 -10.74 -11.68
CA PHE A 11 -11.08 -12.13 -12.12
C PHE A 11 -9.91 -13.03 -11.72
N TYR A 12 -8.67 -12.65 -12.07
CA TYR A 12 -7.48 -13.47 -11.80
C TYR A 12 -7.14 -13.54 -10.31
N PHE A 13 -7.35 -12.45 -9.56
CA PHE A 13 -7.16 -12.46 -8.12
C PHE A 13 -8.39 -12.96 -7.33
N ARG A 14 -9.46 -13.40 -8.03
CA ARG A 14 -10.72 -13.89 -7.44
C ARG A 14 -11.22 -13.00 -6.30
N VAL A 15 -11.21 -11.70 -6.54
CA VAL A 15 -11.51 -10.70 -5.50
C VAL A 15 -13.00 -10.78 -5.13
N PRO A 16 -13.36 -11.07 -3.86
CA PRO A 16 -14.75 -11.10 -3.45
C PRO A 16 -15.37 -9.69 -3.48
N PRO A 17 -16.66 -9.58 -3.81
CA PRO A 17 -17.38 -8.31 -3.67
C PRO A 17 -17.45 -7.90 -2.19
N GLY A 18 -17.33 -6.59 -1.91
CA GLY A 18 -17.45 -6.05 -0.55
C GLY A 18 -16.15 -5.91 0.25
N GLN A 19 -14.98 -5.92 -0.39
CA GLN A 19 -13.74 -5.55 0.30
C GLN A 19 -13.77 -4.09 0.80
N ASN A 20 -13.07 -3.84 1.91
CA ASN A 20 -12.98 -2.53 2.54
C ASN A 20 -12.51 -1.48 1.50
N LEU A 21 -13.40 -0.54 1.15
CA LEU A 21 -13.11 0.50 0.17
C LEU A 21 -11.98 1.43 0.63
N MET A 22 -11.79 1.54 1.95
CA MET A 22 -10.71 2.34 2.55
C MET A 22 -9.33 1.74 2.27
N SER A 23 -9.23 0.45 1.92
CA SER A 23 -7.95 -0.17 1.57
C SER A 23 -7.30 0.45 0.33
N LYS A 24 -8.07 1.20 -0.47
CA LYS A 24 -7.57 1.94 -1.64
C LYS A 24 -7.17 3.37 -1.30
N GLN A 25 -7.49 3.85 -0.09
CA GLN A 25 -7.18 5.21 0.33
C GLN A 25 -5.81 5.26 1.00
N GLN A 26 -4.89 6.00 0.40
CA GLN A 26 -3.52 6.15 0.91
C GLN A 26 -3.49 6.75 2.32
N ALA A 27 -4.36 7.73 2.61
CA ALA A 27 -4.44 8.35 3.94
C ALA A 27 -4.83 7.32 5.03
N TRP A 28 -5.75 6.41 4.72
CA TRP A 28 -6.14 5.34 5.64
C TRP A 28 -5.01 4.32 5.84
N LEU A 29 -4.27 3.97 4.80
CA LEU A 29 -3.11 3.08 4.93
C LEU A 29 -2.00 3.68 5.80
N LEU A 30 -1.77 5.00 5.70
CA LEU A 30 -0.72 5.70 6.45
C LEU A 30 -1.11 6.04 7.89
N ARG A 31 -2.37 6.41 8.16
CA ARG A 31 -2.81 6.94 9.47
C ARG A 31 -4.08 6.30 10.03
N GLY A 32 -4.83 5.59 9.20
CA GLY A 32 -6.07 4.93 9.61
C GLY A 32 -5.81 3.67 10.43
N ASP A 33 -6.89 3.13 10.97
CA ASP A 33 -6.90 1.84 11.66
C ASP A 33 -6.91 0.71 10.63
N ILE A 34 -5.83 -0.06 10.56
CA ILE A 34 -5.59 -1.04 9.50
C ILE A 34 -6.09 -2.42 9.90
N ASP A 35 -6.88 -3.04 9.01
CA ASP A 35 -7.39 -4.40 9.27
C ASP A 35 -6.34 -5.49 9.07
N LYS A 36 -5.27 -5.20 8.31
CA LYS A 36 -4.24 -6.14 7.83
C LYS A 36 -2.88 -5.43 7.78
N PRO A 37 -1.75 -6.16 7.92
CA PRO A 37 -0.43 -5.57 7.77
C PRO A 37 -0.25 -4.98 6.37
N VAL A 38 0.40 -3.82 6.31
CA VAL A 38 0.56 -3.04 5.07
C VAL A 38 2.04 -2.93 4.71
N TYR A 39 2.36 -3.31 3.48
CA TYR A 39 3.70 -3.13 2.91
C TYR A 39 3.73 -1.88 2.03
N PHE A 40 4.72 -1.04 2.25
CA PHE A 40 4.96 0.15 1.44
C PHE A 40 6.25 0.01 0.65
N VAL A 41 6.19 0.30 -0.63
CA VAL A 41 7.35 0.42 -1.51
C VAL A 41 7.51 1.89 -1.86
N VAL A 42 8.58 2.50 -1.37
CA VAL A 42 8.80 3.94 -1.47
C VAL A 42 10.15 4.19 -2.14
N LYS A 43 10.26 5.26 -2.94
CA LYS A 43 11.55 5.68 -3.51
C LYS A 43 12.47 6.17 -2.39
N SER A 44 13.77 5.92 -2.52
CA SER A 44 14.77 6.34 -1.54
C SER A 44 14.77 7.84 -1.23
N THR A 45 14.38 8.68 -2.19
CA THR A 45 14.27 10.14 -2.02
C THR A 45 13.21 10.55 -1.00
N ALA A 46 12.13 9.77 -0.86
CA ALA A 46 11.01 10.06 0.03
C ALA A 46 11.20 9.47 1.44
N LYS A 47 12.42 9.03 1.80
CA LYS A 47 12.74 8.49 3.13
C LYS A 47 12.33 9.42 4.26
N LYS A 48 12.62 10.72 4.13
CA LYS A 48 12.29 11.74 5.14
C LYS A 48 10.79 11.83 5.44
N GLU A 49 9.95 11.58 4.44
CA GLU A 49 8.50 11.58 4.62
C GLU A 49 8.01 10.30 5.31
N MET A 50 8.75 9.20 5.22
CA MET A 50 8.39 7.94 5.90
C MET A 50 8.87 7.94 7.35
N ASP A 51 10.02 8.56 7.63
CA ASP A 51 10.58 8.70 8.97
C ASP A 51 9.67 9.46 9.95
N GLN A 52 8.65 10.19 9.46
CA GLN A 52 7.66 10.88 10.31
C GLN A 52 6.67 9.92 10.99
N TYR A 53 6.57 8.67 10.53
CA TYR A 53 5.61 7.69 11.03
C TYR A 53 6.32 6.68 11.94
N SER A 54 6.04 6.73 13.25
CA SER A 54 6.60 5.79 14.25
C SER A 54 6.16 4.34 14.03
N ASP A 55 4.97 4.16 13.46
CA ASP A 55 4.30 2.86 13.39
C ASP A 55 4.75 2.05 12.15
N ILE A 56 5.53 2.68 11.28
CA ILE A 56 6.00 2.11 10.02
C ILE A 56 7.46 1.69 10.19
N LYS A 57 7.72 0.39 10.18
CA LYS A 57 9.06 -0.19 10.33
C LYS A 57 9.73 -0.35 8.98
N PHE A 58 10.98 0.07 8.88
CA PHE A 58 11.81 -0.20 7.71
C PHE A 58 12.24 -1.68 7.69
N ILE A 59 12.14 -2.33 6.52
CA ILE A 59 12.57 -3.72 6.34
C ILE A 59 13.88 -3.79 5.57
N GLU A 60 13.90 -3.28 4.34
CA GLU A 60 15.04 -3.44 3.43
C GLU A 60 15.09 -2.28 2.43
N GLN A 61 16.31 -1.96 1.97
CA GLN A 61 16.53 -1.08 0.83
C GLN A 61 17.23 -1.86 -0.28
N LYS A 62 16.63 -1.90 -1.46
CA LYS A 62 17.21 -2.52 -2.65
C LYS A 62 17.25 -1.52 -3.79
N GLY A 63 18.45 -1.05 -4.11
CA GLY A 63 18.67 -0.01 -5.11
C GLY A 63 18.00 1.32 -4.71
N GLY A 64 17.16 1.85 -5.61
CA GLY A 64 16.45 3.13 -5.43
C GLY A 64 15.13 3.03 -4.66
N TYR A 65 14.78 1.86 -4.12
CA TYR A 65 13.53 1.63 -3.41
C TYR A 65 13.77 1.10 -1.99
N MET A 66 12.89 1.51 -1.09
CA MET A 66 12.85 1.13 0.32
C MET A 66 11.52 0.45 0.60
N LEU A 67 11.59 -0.68 1.30
CA LEU A 67 10.45 -1.47 1.75
C LEU A 67 10.19 -1.15 3.21
N TYR A 68 8.94 -0.82 3.53
CA TYR A 68 8.46 -0.63 4.88
C TYR A 68 7.27 -1.53 5.16
N LEU A 69 7.06 -1.85 6.44
CA LEU A 69 5.94 -2.62 6.96
C LEU A 69 5.31 -1.87 8.11
N ARG A 70 3.99 -1.73 8.05
CA ARG A 70 3.17 -1.36 9.18
C ARG A 70 2.49 -2.62 9.70
N GLU A 71 2.85 -3.02 10.91
CA GLU A 71 2.19 -4.10 11.62
C GLU A 71 0.83 -3.61 12.14
N LYS A 72 -0.13 -4.53 12.25
CA LYS A 72 -1.45 -4.26 12.84
C LYS A 72 -1.36 -4.28 14.36
#